data_AF-A0A8C9L768-F1
#
_entry.id   AF-A0A8C9L768-F1
#
_cell.length_a   1.000
_cell.length_b   1.000
_cell.length_c   1.000
_cell.angle_alpha   90.00
_cell.angle_beta   90.00
_cell.angle_gamma   90.00
#
_symmetry.space_group_name_H-M   'P 1'
#
loop_
_entity.id
_entity.type
_entity.pdbx_description
1 polymer ?
#
loop_
_entity_poly.entity_id
_entity_poly.type
_entity_poly.pdbx_seq_one_letter_code
_entity_poly.pdbx_strand_id
1 'polypeptide(L)'
;MCDKTGCLYNRRSDSRAEYSILEELEHKMSVNRKTESKILFGGFVDKLKEMLEEIENAINTFKDEQRQIYEQLLKDEKTAVNELSIFEKKVELWARSSSTTEKVLKLPSARISVNKTLENHLPKEVVEFERFLQQTGGRRGGWDDCDHQNFLKVWTKHRGRLSYVDEALEYLCGRTKEDVKQHGMWYREFLMLQDRKKESIKKWKEKQQREKEENLKKKEKSEKIVQRLQYEEDQMQRAEERRRQQAAISAWKKQKAVASCNGTSITARTRGREGEKETKRMPAPMPHEGTGGKEYLAEERGEGA
;
A
#
# COMPACT_ATOMS: atom_id res chain seq x y z
N MET A 1 -127.03 37.49 32.51
CA MET A 1 -126.24 38.36 31.63
C MET A 1 -124.78 38.11 31.98
N CYS A 2 -124.03 37.37 31.15
CA CYS A 2 -122.63 37.06 31.45
C CYS A 2 -121.72 38.23 31.05
N ASP A 3 -120.90 38.67 32.00
CA ASP A 3 -120.03 39.84 31.93
C ASP A 3 -119.00 39.76 30.81
N LYS A 4 -119.17 40.65 29.82
CA LYS A 4 -118.19 40.89 28.74
C LYS A 4 -116.87 41.47 29.27
N THR A 5 -116.85 41.96 30.51
CA THR A 5 -115.72 42.65 31.14
C THR A 5 -114.66 41.71 31.74
N GLY A 6 -115.05 40.51 32.19
CA GLY A 6 -114.11 39.51 32.74
C GLY A 6 -113.26 38.81 31.68
N CYS A 7 -113.82 38.57 30.48
CA CYS A 7 -113.09 37.98 29.35
C CYS A 7 -111.99 38.90 28.79
N LEU A 8 -112.15 40.23 28.89
CA LEU A 8 -111.16 41.20 28.39
C LEU A 8 -109.96 41.39 29.33
N TYR A 9 -110.15 41.17 30.64
CA TYR A 9 -109.07 41.24 31.62
C TYR A 9 -108.19 39.98 31.65
N ASN A 10 -108.76 38.78 31.51
CA ASN A 10 -107.96 37.55 31.38
C ASN A 10 -107.14 37.53 30.10
N ARG A 11 -107.72 37.97 28.97
CA ARG A 11 -107.00 38.05 27.70
C ARG A 11 -105.83 39.04 27.74
N ARG A 12 -105.98 40.16 28.46
CA ARG A 12 -104.88 41.13 28.67
C ARG A 12 -103.79 40.61 29.60
N SER A 13 -104.13 39.84 30.63
CA SER A 13 -103.16 39.20 31.53
C SER A 13 -102.41 38.06 30.84
N ASP A 14 -103.08 37.23 30.03
CA ASP A 14 -102.45 36.19 29.21
C ASP A 14 -101.51 36.82 28.17
N SER A 15 -101.94 37.86 27.44
CA SER A 15 -101.06 38.57 26.51
C SER A 15 -99.85 39.21 27.19
N ARG A 16 -99.95 39.61 28.46
CA ARG A 16 -98.82 40.16 29.23
C ARG A 16 -97.83 39.06 29.63
N ALA A 17 -98.31 37.89 30.04
CA ALA A 17 -97.46 36.74 30.34
C ALA A 17 -96.76 36.22 29.07
N GLU A 18 -97.49 36.16 27.95
CA GLU A 18 -96.94 35.81 26.63
C GLU A 18 -95.83 36.80 26.20
N TYR A 19 -96.04 38.11 26.40
CA TYR A 19 -95.02 39.12 26.07
C TYR A 19 -93.76 38.98 26.93
N SER A 20 -93.90 38.67 28.22
CA SER A 20 -92.76 38.44 29.12
C SER A 20 -91.93 37.22 28.71
N ILE A 21 -92.58 36.14 28.26
CA ILE A 21 -91.91 34.93 27.75
C ILE A 21 -91.20 35.23 26.42
N LEU A 22 -91.83 36.02 25.55
CA LEU A 22 -91.22 36.45 24.29
C LEU A 22 -89.97 37.32 24.52
N GLU A 23 -90.01 38.26 25.46
CA GLU A 23 -88.87 39.09 25.82
C GLU A 23 -87.71 38.25 26.40
N GLU A 24 -88.01 37.26 27.25
CA GLU A 24 -87.01 36.30 27.71
C GLU A 24 -86.40 35.47 26.58
N LEU A 25 -87.23 34.98 25.64
CA LEU A 25 -86.76 34.22 24.49
C LEU A 25 -85.89 35.08 23.56
N GLU A 26 -86.26 36.33 23.33
CA GLU A 26 -85.46 37.28 22.56
C GLU A 26 -84.09 37.53 23.22
N HIS A 27 -84.07 37.74 24.54
CA HIS A 27 -82.83 37.90 25.28
C HIS A 27 -81.95 36.65 25.20
N LYS A 28 -82.53 35.45 25.39
CA LYS A 28 -81.83 34.16 25.26
C LYS A 28 -81.27 33.96 23.85
N MET A 29 -82.03 34.28 22.80
CA MET A 29 -81.54 34.23 21.42
C MET A 29 -80.40 35.21 21.16
N SER A 30 -80.46 36.42 21.72
CA SER A 30 -79.39 37.43 21.60
C SER A 30 -78.10 36.98 22.29
N VAL A 31 -78.22 36.41 23.49
CA VAL A 31 -77.09 35.84 24.23
C VAL A 31 -76.50 34.65 23.48
N ASN A 32 -77.32 33.73 22.96
CA ASN A 32 -76.83 32.59 22.17
C ASN A 32 -76.09 33.03 20.90
N ARG A 33 -76.60 33.99 20.13
CA ARG A 33 -75.86 34.50 18.96
C ARG A 33 -74.52 35.13 19.35
N LYS A 34 -74.46 35.80 20.50
CA LYS A 34 -73.22 36.39 21.03
C LYS A 34 -72.23 35.32 21.50
N THR A 35 -72.68 34.23 22.12
CA THR A 35 -71.81 33.13 22.56
C THR A 35 -71.34 32.30 21.37
N GLU A 36 -72.22 31.97 20.42
CA GLU A 36 -71.89 31.28 19.17
C GLU A 36 -70.86 32.08 18.35
N SER A 37 -71.04 33.39 18.20
CA SER A 37 -70.07 34.25 17.52
C SER A 37 -68.71 34.28 18.21
N LYS A 38 -68.68 34.32 19.55
CA LYS A 38 -67.42 34.26 20.33
C LYS A 38 -66.73 32.90 20.20
N ILE A 39 -67.48 31.80 20.22
CA ILE A 39 -66.95 30.44 20.08
C ILE A 39 -66.37 30.25 18.67
N LEU A 40 -67.07 30.68 17.62
CA LEU A 40 -66.59 30.63 16.24
C LEU A 40 -65.33 31.48 16.02
N PHE A 41 -65.33 32.72 16.51
CA PHE A 41 -64.17 33.60 16.39
C PHE A 41 -62.97 33.10 17.20
N GLY A 42 -63.21 32.60 18.42
CA GLY A 42 -62.18 31.97 19.26
C GLY A 42 -61.55 30.76 18.57
N GLY A 43 -62.36 29.84 18.03
CA GLY A 43 -61.85 28.66 17.32
C GLY A 43 -61.05 28.99 16.06
N PHE A 44 -61.39 30.06 15.34
CA PHE A 44 -60.60 30.55 14.21
C PHE A 44 -59.25 31.13 14.66
N VAL A 45 -59.23 31.93 15.73
CA VAL A 45 -58.00 32.48 16.30
C VAL A 45 -57.09 31.38 16.82
N ASP A 46 -57.63 30.34 17.45
CA ASP A 46 -56.84 29.21 17.94
C ASP A 46 -56.22 28.41 16.77
N LYS A 47 -56.96 28.25 15.67
CA LYS A 47 -56.42 27.64 14.44
C LYS A 47 -55.30 28.47 13.80
N LEU A 48 -55.41 29.80 13.83
CA LEU A 48 -54.33 30.67 13.37
C LEU A 48 -53.07 30.57 14.25
N LYS A 49 -53.24 30.43 15.58
CA LYS A 49 -52.12 30.23 16.50
C LYS A 49 -51.45 28.88 16.27
N GLU A 50 -52.22 27.82 16.10
CA GLU A 50 -51.71 26.49 15.77
C GLU A 50 -50.90 26.52 14.47
N MET A 51 -51.42 27.14 13.40
CA MET A 51 -50.68 27.31 12.16
C MET A 51 -49.39 28.15 12.32
N LEU A 52 -49.42 29.21 13.14
CA LEU A 52 -48.24 30.02 13.42
C LEU A 52 -47.17 29.19 14.14
N GLU A 53 -47.57 28.40 15.14
CA GLU A 53 -46.70 27.53 15.90
C GLU A 53 -46.09 26.42 15.03
N GLU A 54 -46.87 25.83 14.12
CA GLU A 54 -46.37 24.89 13.12
C GLU A 54 -45.33 25.54 12.19
N ILE A 55 -45.60 26.76 11.70
CA ILE A 55 -44.66 27.51 10.86
C ILE A 55 -43.39 27.84 11.63
N GLU A 56 -43.51 28.30 12.88
CA GLU A 56 -42.36 28.65 13.72
C GLU A 56 -41.50 27.41 14.02
N ASN A 57 -42.13 26.29 14.34
CA ASN A 57 -41.46 25.01 14.52
C ASN A 57 -40.74 24.57 13.23
N ALA A 58 -41.41 24.65 12.07
CA ALA A 58 -40.80 24.32 10.78
C ALA A 58 -39.60 25.23 10.43
N ILE A 59 -39.68 26.51 10.78
CA ILE A 59 -38.56 27.45 10.60
C ILE A 59 -37.40 27.08 11.53
N ASN A 60 -37.67 26.72 12.78
CA ASN A 60 -36.65 26.34 13.74
C ASN A 60 -35.96 25.02 13.35
N THR A 61 -36.72 24.00 12.93
CA THR A 61 -36.15 22.75 12.44
C THR A 61 -35.30 22.97 11.19
N PHE A 62 -35.78 23.78 10.24
CA PHE A 62 -34.99 24.14 9.06
C PHE A 62 -33.67 24.82 9.43
N LYS A 63 -33.70 25.79 10.36
CA LYS A 63 -32.48 26.46 10.83
C LYS A 63 -31.50 25.50 11.50
N ASP A 64 -32.00 24.56 12.29
CA ASP A 64 -31.16 23.56 12.96
C ASP A 64 -30.58 22.55 11.96
N GLU A 65 -31.36 22.11 10.96
CA GLU A 65 -30.86 21.29 9.86
C GLU A 65 -29.75 22.00 9.08
N GLN A 66 -29.94 23.29 8.72
CA GLN A 66 -28.91 24.07 8.04
C GLN A 66 -27.64 24.20 8.91
N ARG A 67 -27.80 24.42 10.22
CA ARG A 67 -26.67 24.46 11.16
C ARG A 67 -25.92 23.13 11.20
N GLN A 68 -26.63 22.01 11.27
CA GLN A 68 -26.04 20.66 11.27
C GLN A 68 -25.28 20.38 9.98
N ILE A 69 -25.86 20.72 8.82
CA ILE A 69 -25.21 20.57 7.51
C ILE A 69 -23.91 21.38 7.47
N TYR A 70 -23.95 22.64 7.90
CA TYR A 70 -22.77 23.50 7.92
C TYR A 70 -21.67 22.97 8.85
N GLU A 71 -22.04 22.53 10.05
CA GLU A 71 -21.09 21.92 11.00
C GLU A 71 -20.47 20.63 10.46
N GLN A 72 -21.25 19.81 9.74
CA GLN A 72 -20.74 18.61 9.09
C GLN A 72 -19.76 18.96 7.98
N LEU A 73 -20.09 19.93 7.12
CA LEU A 73 -19.20 20.39 6.05
C LEU A 73 -17.89 20.94 6.60
N LEU A 74 -17.91 21.70 7.70
CA LEU A 74 -16.68 22.17 8.36
C LEU A 74 -15.80 21.04 8.88
N LYS A 75 -16.41 19.95 9.40
CA LYS A 75 -15.66 18.76 9.84
C LYS A 75 -15.05 18.04 8.65
N ASP A 76 -15.80 17.90 7.57
CA ASP A 76 -15.35 17.24 6.35
C ASP A 76 -14.21 18.03 5.68
N GLU A 77 -14.35 19.35 5.58
CA GLU A 77 -13.28 20.26 5.09
C GLU A 77 -12.01 20.11 5.93
N LYS A 78 -12.13 20.16 7.25
CA LYS A 78 -10.99 19.98 8.16
C LYS A 78 -10.33 18.60 7.98
N THR A 79 -11.12 17.56 7.79
CA THR A 79 -10.62 16.19 7.58
C THR A 79 -9.86 16.10 6.26
N ALA A 80 -10.43 16.60 5.16
CA ALA A 80 -9.79 16.62 3.86
C ALA A 80 -8.49 17.44 3.87
N VAL A 81 -8.47 18.60 4.53
CA VAL A 81 -7.25 19.43 4.67
C VAL A 81 -6.16 18.68 5.44
N ASN A 82 -6.51 17.97 6.51
CA ASN A 82 -5.55 17.16 7.24
C ASN A 82 -5.00 16.01 6.38
N GLU A 83 -5.86 15.31 5.63
CA GLU A 83 -5.44 14.27 4.69
C GLU A 83 -4.48 14.81 3.63
N LEU A 84 -4.79 15.97 3.04
CA LEU A 84 -3.90 16.65 2.09
C LEU A 84 -2.55 16.99 2.72
N SER A 85 -2.52 17.51 3.95
CA SER A 85 -1.27 17.79 4.67
C SER A 85 -0.45 16.52 4.92
N ILE A 86 -1.10 15.39 5.22
CA ILE A 86 -0.42 14.10 5.37
C ILE A 86 0.18 13.66 4.02
N PHE A 87 -0.59 13.77 2.93
CA PHE A 87 -0.09 13.44 1.59
C PHE A 87 1.06 14.36 1.16
N GLU A 88 0.97 15.66 1.42
CA GLU A 88 2.03 16.63 1.16
C GLU A 88 3.32 16.24 1.88
N LYS A 89 3.26 15.97 3.18
CA LYS A 89 4.42 15.47 3.95
C LYS A 89 4.97 14.15 3.40
N LYS A 90 4.09 13.26 2.94
CA LYS A 90 4.51 11.98 2.32
C LYS A 90 5.25 12.21 1.02
N VAL A 91 4.77 13.14 0.19
CA VAL A 91 5.42 13.55 -1.06
C VAL A 91 6.77 14.20 -0.76
N GLU A 92 6.85 15.08 0.23
CA GLU A 92 8.13 15.67 0.68
C GLU A 92 9.12 14.62 1.19
N LEU A 93 8.64 13.64 1.96
CA LEU A 93 9.45 12.50 2.41
C LEU A 93 9.97 11.69 1.22
N TRP A 94 9.12 11.37 0.25
CA TRP A 94 9.54 10.69 -0.97
C TRP A 94 10.59 11.50 -1.75
N ALA A 95 10.39 12.83 -1.85
CA ALA A 95 11.35 13.73 -2.48
C ALA A 95 12.68 13.85 -1.70
N ARG A 96 12.66 13.61 -0.39
CA ARG A 96 13.87 13.66 0.46
C ARG A 96 14.58 12.30 0.55
N SER A 97 13.86 11.20 0.56
CA SER A 97 14.42 9.85 0.53
C SER A 97 15.20 9.57 -0.75
N SER A 98 14.77 10.11 -1.90
CA SER A 98 15.55 10.07 -3.14
C SER A 98 16.89 10.79 -3.06
N SER A 99 17.04 11.79 -2.18
CA SER A 99 18.27 12.58 -2.00
C SER A 99 19.28 11.99 -0.99
N THR A 100 18.86 11.06 -0.12
CA THR A 100 19.74 10.55 0.96
C THR A 100 20.67 9.44 0.47
N THR A 101 20.30 8.73 -0.60
CA THR A 101 21.18 7.79 -1.33
C THR A 101 22.10 8.47 -2.36
N GLU A 102 22.05 9.80 -2.50
CA GLU A 102 22.78 10.54 -3.55
C GLU A 102 24.01 11.31 -3.03
N LYS A 103 24.39 11.14 -1.75
CA LYS A 103 25.54 11.86 -1.13
C LYS A 103 26.93 11.40 -1.60
N VAL A 104 27.05 10.57 -2.65
CA VAL A 104 28.34 10.29 -3.30
C VAL A 104 28.66 11.23 -4.45
N LEU A 105 27.73 12.03 -5.02
CA LEU A 105 28.07 12.90 -6.16
C LEU A 105 27.45 14.31 -6.05
N LYS A 106 28.31 15.33 -5.97
CA LYS A 106 28.00 16.75 -5.73
C LYS A 106 27.62 17.51 -7.02
N LEU A 107 26.46 18.21 -6.99
CA LEU A 107 25.99 19.54 -7.49
C LEU A 107 26.62 20.24 -8.74
N PRO A 108 25.98 21.29 -9.36
CA PRO A 108 24.59 21.81 -9.25
C PRO A 108 23.90 22.18 -10.61
N SER A 109 22.56 22.29 -10.64
CA SER A 109 21.80 23.43 -11.24
C SER A 109 20.33 23.05 -11.52
N ALA A 110 19.46 24.02 -11.26
CA ALA A 110 18.04 23.87 -11.00
C ALA A 110 17.14 23.78 -12.25
N ARG A 111 15.99 23.13 -12.01
CA ARG A 111 14.72 23.09 -12.77
C ARG A 111 14.53 21.92 -13.76
N ILE A 112 13.55 21.09 -13.40
CA ILE A 112 12.75 20.19 -14.26
C ILE A 112 13.58 19.11 -14.99
N SER A 113 13.87 18.01 -14.30
CA SER A 113 14.30 16.78 -14.98
C SER A 113 14.01 15.53 -14.14
N VAL A 114 12.78 15.39 -13.63
CA VAL A 114 12.33 14.11 -13.05
C VAL A 114 12.09 13.06 -14.16
N ASN A 115 11.92 13.48 -15.43
CA ASN A 115 11.71 12.55 -16.55
C ASN A 115 12.99 11.86 -17.07
N LYS A 116 14.16 12.53 -17.14
CA LYS A 116 15.32 11.96 -17.83
C LYS A 116 15.99 10.80 -17.08
N THR A 117 15.91 10.76 -15.75
CA THR A 117 16.60 9.71 -14.98
C THR A 117 15.81 8.40 -15.01
N LEU A 118 14.47 8.45 -15.02
CA LEU A 118 13.60 7.28 -15.19
C LEU A 118 13.61 6.71 -16.62
N GLU A 119 13.80 7.60 -17.61
CA GLU A 119 13.86 7.30 -19.04
C GLU A 119 15.07 6.41 -19.41
N ASN A 120 16.12 6.36 -18.57
CA ASN A 120 17.35 5.62 -18.87
C ASN A 120 17.29 4.11 -18.55
N HIS A 121 16.31 3.64 -17.78
CA HIS A 121 16.19 2.22 -17.39
C HIS A 121 14.86 1.58 -17.80
N LEU A 122 13.92 2.37 -18.29
CA LEU A 122 12.65 1.88 -18.81
C LEU A 122 12.74 1.70 -20.32
N PRO A 123 12.17 0.62 -20.89
CA PRO A 123 12.10 0.48 -22.33
C PRO A 123 11.37 1.66 -22.98
N LYS A 124 11.87 2.10 -24.13
CA LYS A 124 11.38 3.29 -24.85
C LYS A 124 9.87 3.25 -25.09
N GLU A 125 9.31 2.07 -25.35
CA GLU A 125 7.89 1.84 -25.60
C GLU A 125 7.02 2.10 -24.37
N VAL A 126 7.57 1.92 -23.16
CA VAL A 126 6.87 2.23 -21.90
C VAL A 126 6.73 3.75 -21.74
N VAL A 127 7.80 4.49 -22.05
CA VAL A 127 7.84 5.95 -21.98
C VAL A 127 6.97 6.58 -23.07
N GLU A 128 7.01 6.04 -24.28
CA GLU A 128 6.14 6.48 -25.39
C GLU A 128 4.65 6.33 -25.03
N PHE A 129 4.26 5.19 -24.44
CA PHE A 129 2.88 4.99 -23.99
C PHE A 129 2.48 5.94 -22.87
N GLU A 130 3.37 6.21 -21.91
CA GLU A 130 3.07 7.15 -20.82
C GLU A 130 2.92 8.59 -21.31
N ARG A 131 3.80 9.02 -22.22
CA ARG A 131 3.69 10.31 -22.90
C ARG A 131 2.38 10.45 -23.67
N PHE A 132 1.99 9.39 -24.39
CA PHE A 132 0.71 9.37 -25.11
C PHE A 132 -0.46 9.61 -24.16
N LEU A 133 -0.53 8.90 -23.02
CA LEU A 133 -1.60 9.11 -22.04
C LEU A 133 -1.62 10.53 -21.48
N GLN A 134 -0.46 11.11 -21.20
CA GLN A 134 -0.38 12.49 -20.71
C GLN A 134 -0.90 13.50 -21.75
N GLN A 135 -0.63 13.25 -23.04
CA GLN A 135 -1.04 14.13 -24.13
C GLN A 135 -2.51 13.96 -24.52
N THR A 136 -3.06 12.75 -24.42
CA THR A 136 -4.40 12.43 -24.93
C THR A 136 -5.48 12.39 -23.85
N GLY A 137 -5.29 13.01 -22.68
CA GLY A 137 -6.33 13.00 -21.63
C GLY A 137 -6.48 11.65 -20.90
N GLY A 138 -5.39 10.91 -20.76
CA GLY A 138 -5.28 9.74 -19.89
C GLY A 138 -5.79 8.43 -20.50
N ARG A 139 -6.21 7.51 -19.62
CA ARG A 139 -6.67 6.15 -19.97
C ARG A 139 -7.95 6.12 -20.79
N ARG A 140 -8.73 7.20 -20.76
CA ARG A 140 -10.05 7.31 -21.39
C ARG A 140 -10.09 8.32 -22.53
N GLY A 141 -8.95 8.89 -22.93
CA GLY A 141 -8.94 9.81 -24.07
C GLY A 141 -9.60 11.17 -23.77
N GLY A 142 -9.76 11.54 -22.50
CA GLY A 142 -10.56 12.70 -22.09
C GLY A 142 -12.08 12.48 -22.09
N TRP A 143 -12.55 11.26 -22.35
CA TRP A 143 -13.97 10.91 -22.25
C TRP A 143 -14.35 10.56 -20.81
N ASP A 144 -15.59 10.88 -20.43
CA ASP A 144 -16.13 10.44 -19.16
C ASP A 144 -16.34 8.92 -19.12
N ASP A 145 -16.60 8.43 -17.91
CA ASP A 145 -16.67 7.00 -17.65
C ASP A 145 -17.84 6.31 -18.37
N CYS A 146 -18.97 7.01 -18.52
CA CYS A 146 -20.19 6.49 -19.13
C CYS A 146 -20.05 6.42 -20.66
N ASP A 147 -19.65 7.52 -21.27
CA ASP A 147 -19.42 7.67 -22.70
C ASP A 147 -18.37 6.67 -23.19
N HIS A 148 -17.26 6.56 -22.47
CA HIS A 148 -16.20 5.61 -22.81
C HIS A 148 -16.70 4.17 -22.75
N GLN A 149 -17.52 3.80 -21.75
CA GLN A 149 -18.08 2.45 -21.64
C GLN A 149 -19.08 2.13 -22.76
N ASN A 150 -19.94 3.08 -23.13
CA ASN A 150 -20.87 2.90 -24.25
C ASN A 150 -20.13 2.75 -25.57
N PHE A 151 -19.10 3.57 -25.81
CA PHE A 151 -18.21 3.43 -26.96
C PHE A 151 -17.56 2.03 -27.00
N LEU A 152 -17.02 1.53 -25.89
CA LEU A 152 -16.37 0.21 -25.85
C LEU A 152 -17.35 -0.94 -26.17
N LYS A 153 -18.59 -0.87 -25.69
CA LYS A 153 -19.64 -1.86 -26.01
C LYS A 153 -19.90 -1.92 -27.50
N VAL A 154 -20.08 -0.77 -28.15
CA VAL A 154 -20.33 -0.69 -29.59
C VAL A 154 -19.07 -1.08 -30.39
N TRP A 155 -17.89 -0.66 -29.95
CA TRP A 155 -16.61 -0.99 -30.59
C TRP A 155 -16.33 -2.50 -30.60
N THR A 156 -16.56 -3.18 -29.49
CA THR A 156 -16.37 -4.63 -29.37
C THR A 156 -17.38 -5.41 -30.20
N LYS A 157 -18.64 -4.95 -30.26
CA LYS A 157 -19.69 -5.54 -31.12
C LYS A 157 -19.33 -5.48 -32.60
N HIS A 158 -18.81 -4.35 -33.07
CA HIS A 158 -18.47 -4.13 -34.49
C HIS A 158 -17.02 -4.46 -34.85
N ARG A 159 -16.19 -4.89 -33.89
CA ARG A 159 -14.74 -5.11 -34.05
C ARG A 159 -14.02 -3.93 -34.72
N GLY A 160 -14.45 -2.70 -34.44
CA GLY A 160 -13.88 -1.48 -35.04
C GLY A 160 -14.20 -1.22 -36.51
N ARG A 161 -15.24 -1.86 -37.10
CA ARG A 161 -15.75 -1.53 -38.45
C ARG A 161 -16.57 -0.23 -38.44
N LEU A 162 -16.50 0.57 -39.51
CA LEU A 162 -17.13 1.91 -39.60
C LEU A 162 -18.61 1.99 -39.20
N SER A 163 -19.35 0.88 -39.24
CA SER A 163 -20.72 0.75 -38.72
C SER A 163 -20.88 1.04 -37.23
N TYR A 164 -19.78 1.05 -36.45
CA TYR A 164 -19.81 1.40 -35.02
C TYR A 164 -20.17 2.86 -34.79
N VAL A 165 -19.88 3.76 -35.74
CA VAL A 165 -20.07 5.21 -35.55
C VAL A 165 -21.55 5.54 -35.44
N ASP A 166 -22.37 5.00 -36.34
CA ASP A 166 -23.81 5.29 -36.35
C ASP A 166 -24.50 4.68 -35.12
N GLU A 167 -24.13 3.46 -34.70
CA GLU A 167 -24.67 2.84 -33.48
C GLU A 167 -24.19 3.55 -32.20
N ALA A 168 -22.95 4.05 -32.16
CA ALA A 168 -22.42 4.74 -30.98
C ALA A 168 -23.14 6.08 -30.72
N LEU A 169 -23.60 6.78 -31.76
CA LEU A 169 -24.37 8.01 -31.60
C LEU A 169 -25.72 7.82 -30.91
N GLU A 170 -26.33 6.64 -31.03
CA GLU A 170 -27.61 6.35 -30.37
C GLU A 170 -27.47 6.34 -28.85
N TYR A 171 -26.27 6.03 -28.33
CA TYR A 171 -25.97 5.92 -26.90
C TYR A 171 -25.18 7.10 -26.33
N LEU A 172 -24.58 7.93 -27.18
CA LEU A 172 -23.73 9.06 -26.80
C LEU A 172 -24.49 10.38 -26.99
N CYS A 173 -25.26 10.77 -25.97
CA CYS A 173 -26.00 12.02 -26.01
C CYS A 173 -25.04 13.23 -26.07
N GLY A 174 -25.24 14.10 -27.06
CA GLY A 174 -24.46 15.34 -27.20
C GLY A 174 -23.07 15.19 -27.83
N ARG A 175 -22.67 13.98 -28.29
CA ARG A 175 -21.43 13.77 -29.05
C ARG A 175 -21.67 13.82 -30.56
N THR A 176 -20.70 14.35 -31.29
CA THR A 176 -20.78 14.41 -32.76
C THR A 176 -20.22 13.13 -33.40
N LYS A 177 -20.59 12.89 -34.66
CA LYS A 177 -19.99 11.81 -35.47
C LYS A 177 -18.47 11.90 -35.53
N GLU A 178 -17.95 13.12 -35.54
CA GLU A 178 -16.52 13.37 -35.61
C GLU A 178 -15.83 13.00 -34.30
N ASP A 179 -16.40 13.36 -33.15
CA ASP A 179 -15.88 12.99 -31.82
C ASP A 179 -15.74 11.47 -31.69
N VAL A 180 -16.77 10.73 -32.11
CA VAL A 180 -16.80 9.26 -32.08
C VAL A 180 -15.70 8.66 -32.97
N LYS A 181 -15.47 9.24 -34.16
CA LYS A 181 -14.40 8.79 -35.06
C LYS A 181 -13.02 9.09 -34.51
N GLN A 182 -12.79 10.31 -34.00
CA GLN A 182 -11.53 10.72 -33.38
C GLN A 182 -11.20 9.82 -32.18
N HIS A 183 -12.19 9.53 -31.34
CA HIS A 183 -12.03 8.61 -30.23
C HIS A 183 -11.77 7.17 -30.68
N GLY A 184 -12.38 6.73 -31.79
CA GLY A 184 -12.04 5.44 -32.41
C GLY A 184 -10.62 5.35 -32.94
N MET A 185 -10.11 6.42 -33.55
CA MET A 185 -8.71 6.50 -33.98
C MET A 185 -7.76 6.48 -32.78
N TRP A 186 -8.04 7.30 -31.77
CA TRP A 186 -7.33 7.32 -30.50
C TRP A 186 -7.30 5.93 -29.84
N TYR A 187 -8.45 5.26 -29.76
CA TYR A 187 -8.54 3.96 -29.10
C TYR A 187 -7.74 2.88 -29.83
N ARG A 188 -7.70 2.94 -31.16
CA ARG A 188 -6.85 2.06 -31.97
C ARG A 188 -5.36 2.29 -31.70
N GLU A 189 -4.94 3.55 -31.60
CA GLU A 189 -3.56 3.91 -31.26
C GLU A 189 -3.21 3.51 -29.82
N PHE A 190 -4.13 3.74 -28.88
CA PHE A 190 -4.02 3.30 -27.50
C PHE A 190 -3.76 1.79 -27.40
N LEU A 191 -4.53 0.96 -28.12
CA LEU A 191 -4.35 -0.49 -28.15
C LEU A 191 -2.97 -0.87 -28.71
N MET A 192 -2.56 -0.26 -29.82
CA MET A 192 -1.25 -0.53 -30.44
C MET A 192 -0.09 -0.19 -29.49
N LEU A 193 -0.13 0.96 -28.82
CA LEU A 193 0.90 1.35 -27.86
C LEU A 193 0.87 0.51 -26.59
N GLN A 194 -0.32 0.14 -26.12
CA GLN A 194 -0.48 -0.75 -24.98
C GLN A 194 0.15 -2.13 -25.24
N ASP A 195 -0.02 -2.67 -26.45
CA ASP A 195 0.56 -3.95 -26.83
C ASP A 195 2.07 -3.86 -27.02
N ARG A 196 2.59 -2.82 -27.68
CA ARG A 196 4.04 -2.55 -27.75
C ARG A 196 4.68 -2.45 -26.37
N LYS A 197 4.02 -1.74 -25.43
CA LYS A 197 4.46 -1.66 -24.04
C LYS A 197 4.54 -3.06 -23.41
N LYS A 198 3.50 -3.88 -23.54
CA LYS A 198 3.47 -5.24 -22.97
C LYS A 198 4.59 -6.11 -23.57
N GLU A 199 4.77 -6.07 -24.88
CA GLU A 199 5.82 -6.81 -25.57
C GLU A 199 7.22 -6.38 -25.13
N SER A 200 7.45 -5.09 -24.98
CA SER A 200 8.75 -4.56 -24.55
C SER A 200 9.06 -4.99 -23.11
N ILE A 201 8.08 -4.93 -22.21
CA ILE A 201 8.21 -5.45 -20.84
C ILE A 201 8.50 -6.96 -20.85
N LYS A 202 7.82 -7.73 -21.70
CA LYS A 202 8.05 -9.18 -21.83
C LYS A 202 9.48 -9.47 -22.30
N LYS A 203 9.93 -8.81 -23.37
CA LYS A 203 11.29 -8.95 -23.91
C LYS A 203 12.36 -8.57 -22.88
N TRP A 204 12.14 -7.48 -22.14
CA TRP A 204 13.03 -7.06 -21.07
C TRP A 204 13.14 -8.11 -19.96
N LYS A 205 12.00 -8.66 -19.50
CA LYS A 205 11.99 -9.74 -18.49
C LYS A 205 12.72 -10.99 -18.97
N GLU A 206 12.48 -11.41 -20.20
CA GLU A 206 13.16 -12.57 -20.80
C GLU A 206 14.67 -12.33 -20.91
N LYS A 207 15.08 -11.11 -21.31
CA LYS A 207 16.50 -10.75 -21.38
C LYS A 207 17.17 -10.80 -20.00
N GLN A 208 16.53 -10.23 -18.98
CA GLN A 208 17.04 -10.28 -17.60
C GLN A 208 17.18 -11.72 -17.08
N GLN A 209 16.21 -12.59 -17.40
CA GLN A 209 16.30 -14.00 -17.02
C GLN A 209 17.45 -14.72 -17.73
N ARG A 210 17.63 -14.50 -19.04
CA ARG A 210 18.75 -15.09 -19.80
C ARG A 210 20.11 -14.63 -19.26
N GLU A 211 20.28 -13.34 -18.99
CA GLU A 211 21.53 -12.80 -18.43
C GLU A 211 21.85 -13.43 -17.06
N LYS A 212 20.84 -13.63 -16.22
CA LYS A 212 21.00 -14.32 -14.93
C LYS A 212 21.45 -15.77 -15.10
N GLU A 213 20.85 -16.51 -16.02
CA GLU A 213 21.22 -17.90 -16.31
C GLU A 213 22.64 -18.03 -16.91
N GLU A 214 23.03 -17.12 -17.81
CA GLU A 214 24.38 -17.08 -18.36
C GLU A 214 25.42 -16.76 -17.30
N ASN A 215 25.15 -15.80 -16.42
CA ASN A 215 26.04 -15.46 -15.31
C ASN A 215 26.18 -16.62 -14.33
N LEU A 216 25.09 -17.35 -14.04
CA LEU A 216 25.15 -18.55 -13.22
C LEU A 216 26.01 -19.65 -13.87
N LYS A 217 25.83 -19.91 -15.18
CA LYS A 217 26.66 -20.87 -15.93
C LYS A 217 28.13 -20.46 -15.97
N LYS A 218 28.43 -19.17 -16.11
CA LYS A 218 29.81 -18.65 -16.05
C LYS A 218 30.42 -18.87 -14.66
N LYS A 219 29.65 -18.60 -13.59
CA LYS A 219 30.08 -18.83 -12.20
C LYS A 219 30.37 -20.31 -11.95
N GLU A 220 29.47 -21.20 -12.35
CA GLU A 220 29.65 -22.65 -12.21
C GLU A 220 30.89 -23.14 -12.98
N LYS A 221 31.13 -22.63 -14.20
CA LYS A 221 32.34 -22.95 -14.98
C LYS A 221 33.61 -22.47 -14.27
N SER A 222 33.60 -21.24 -13.73
CA SER A 222 34.75 -20.73 -12.98
C SER A 222 35.02 -21.53 -11.71
N GLU A 223 33.97 -21.93 -10.98
CA GLU A 223 34.09 -22.79 -9.79
C GLU A 223 34.68 -24.16 -10.15
N LYS A 224 34.24 -24.77 -11.26
CA LYS A 224 34.82 -26.04 -11.75
C LYS A 224 36.29 -25.92 -12.12
N ILE A 225 36.73 -24.79 -12.69
CA ILE A 225 38.14 -24.54 -13.01
C ILE A 225 38.93 -24.40 -11.70
N VAL A 226 38.44 -23.62 -10.74
CA VAL A 226 39.08 -23.45 -9.43
C VAL A 226 39.22 -24.78 -8.71
N GLN A 227 38.16 -25.59 -8.66
CA GLN A 227 38.20 -26.94 -8.05
C GLN A 227 39.23 -27.86 -8.72
N ARG A 228 39.36 -27.79 -10.05
CA ARG A 228 40.36 -28.57 -10.79
C ARG A 228 41.78 -28.14 -10.43
N LEU A 229 42.04 -26.84 -10.37
CA LEU A 229 43.36 -26.31 -10.01
C LEU A 229 43.73 -26.67 -8.57
N GLN A 230 42.78 -26.57 -7.64
CA GLN A 230 42.98 -27.02 -6.25
C GLN A 230 43.32 -28.50 -6.17
N TYR A 231 42.59 -29.34 -6.90
CA TYR A 231 42.87 -30.78 -6.94
C TYR A 231 44.28 -31.08 -7.50
N GLU A 232 44.69 -30.38 -8.56
CA GLU A 232 46.01 -30.54 -9.17
C GLU A 232 47.13 -30.06 -8.22
N GLU A 233 46.92 -28.93 -7.52
CA GLU A 233 47.83 -28.42 -6.51
C GLU A 233 47.97 -29.39 -5.32
N ASP A 234 46.87 -29.93 -4.80
CA ASP A 234 46.87 -30.92 -3.73
C ASP A 234 47.61 -32.21 -4.14
N GLN A 235 47.52 -32.61 -5.42
CA GLN A 235 48.27 -33.76 -5.94
C GLN A 235 49.76 -33.45 -6.03
N MET A 236 50.12 -32.26 -6.51
CA MET A 236 51.50 -31.80 -6.59
C MET A 236 52.15 -31.66 -5.22
N GLN A 237 51.45 -31.11 -4.23
CA GLN A 237 51.92 -31.01 -2.85
C GLN A 237 52.17 -32.40 -2.24
N ARG A 238 51.23 -33.33 -2.41
CA ARG A 238 51.39 -34.72 -1.95
C ARG A 238 52.56 -35.43 -2.65
N ALA A 239 52.78 -35.18 -3.93
CA ALA A 239 53.91 -35.74 -4.66
C ALA A 239 55.25 -35.16 -4.18
N GLU A 240 55.32 -33.85 -3.97
CA GLU A 240 56.49 -33.15 -3.47
C GLU A 240 56.84 -33.59 -2.04
N GLU A 241 55.84 -33.76 -1.18
CA GLU A 241 56.03 -34.28 0.18
C GLU A 241 56.62 -35.70 0.15
N ARG A 242 56.06 -36.60 -0.67
CA ARG A 242 56.64 -37.95 -0.87
C ARG A 242 58.09 -37.89 -1.33
N ARG A 243 58.42 -36.99 -2.26
CA ARG A 243 59.80 -36.79 -2.75
C ARG A 243 60.74 -36.34 -1.62
N ARG A 244 60.30 -35.40 -0.78
CA ARG A 244 61.06 -34.93 0.39
C ARG A 244 61.29 -36.05 1.41
N GLN A 245 60.26 -36.81 1.75
CA GLN A 245 60.37 -37.96 2.65
C GLN A 245 61.38 -38.99 2.11
N GLN A 246 61.30 -39.30 0.82
CA GLN A 246 62.20 -40.27 0.19
C GLN A 246 63.65 -39.77 0.13
N ALA A 247 63.87 -38.48 -0.11
CA ALA A 247 65.18 -37.84 -0.02
C ALA A 247 65.75 -37.90 1.40
N ALA A 248 64.93 -37.62 2.42
CA ALA A 248 65.33 -37.70 3.83
C ALA A 248 65.74 -39.13 4.22
N ILE A 249 64.97 -40.15 3.81
CA ILE A 249 65.30 -41.56 4.05
C ILE A 249 66.63 -41.93 3.37
N SER A 250 66.84 -41.51 2.12
CA SER A 250 68.09 -41.75 1.40
C SER A 250 69.29 -41.09 2.08
N ALA A 251 69.15 -39.85 2.52
CA ALA A 251 70.19 -39.12 3.27
C ALA A 251 70.52 -39.81 4.61
N TRP A 252 69.51 -40.23 5.37
CA TRP A 252 69.71 -40.98 6.61
C TRP A 252 70.42 -42.32 6.37
N LYS A 253 70.06 -43.07 5.32
CA LYS A 253 70.75 -44.31 4.95
C LYS A 253 72.22 -44.08 4.64
N LYS A 254 72.56 -43.01 3.89
CA LYS A 254 73.95 -42.63 3.60
C LYS A 254 74.71 -42.28 4.87
N GLN A 255 74.14 -41.46 5.75
CA GLN A 255 74.76 -41.11 7.04
C GLN A 255 74.95 -42.33 7.93
N LYS A 256 73.98 -43.25 7.98
CA LYS A 256 74.08 -44.50 8.75
C LYS A 256 75.17 -45.43 8.20
N ALA A 257 75.34 -45.51 6.89
CA ALA A 257 76.44 -46.27 6.29
C ALA A 257 77.82 -45.69 6.66
N VAL A 258 77.95 -44.36 6.64
CA VAL A 258 79.17 -43.65 7.08
C VAL A 258 79.41 -43.82 8.59
N ALA A 259 78.37 -43.73 9.43
CA ALA A 259 78.49 -44.00 10.86
C ALA A 259 78.84 -45.48 11.13
N SER A 260 78.32 -46.40 10.33
CA SER A 260 78.62 -47.83 10.43
C SER A 260 80.07 -48.15 10.06
N CYS A 261 80.67 -47.49 9.05
CA CYS A 261 82.09 -47.67 8.71
C CYS A 261 83.03 -47.03 9.76
N ASN A 262 82.59 -45.93 10.39
CA ASN A 262 83.32 -45.29 11.48
C ASN A 262 83.22 -46.12 12.79
N GLY A 263 82.09 -46.77 13.04
CA GLY A 263 81.91 -47.69 14.18
C GLY A 263 82.80 -48.94 14.10
N THR A 264 83.06 -49.47 12.90
CA THR A 264 84.01 -50.59 12.70
C THR A 264 85.46 -50.17 12.93
N SER A 265 85.79 -48.88 12.77
CA SER A 265 87.12 -48.34 13.06
C SER A 265 87.36 -48.12 14.57
N ILE A 266 86.29 -47.97 15.38
CA ILE A 266 86.40 -47.80 16.84
C ILE A 266 86.44 -49.17 17.55
N THR A 267 85.68 -50.17 17.09
CA THR A 267 85.72 -51.54 17.67
C THR A 267 87.00 -52.31 17.33
N ALA A 268 87.72 -51.94 16.26
CA ALA A 268 89.07 -52.45 16.00
C ALA A 268 90.13 -51.85 16.95
N ARG A 269 89.85 -50.72 17.62
CA ARG A 269 90.78 -50.04 18.53
C ARG A 269 90.52 -50.34 20.01
N THR A 270 89.32 -50.77 20.39
CA THR A 270 88.95 -51.07 21.79
C THR A 270 89.08 -52.54 22.19
N ARG A 271 89.60 -53.41 21.32
CA ARG A 271 90.00 -54.79 21.70
C ARG A 271 91.43 -54.89 22.27
N GLY A 272 91.95 -53.78 22.78
CA GLY A 272 93.29 -53.64 23.33
C GLY A 272 93.35 -52.75 24.56
N ARG A 273 92.38 -52.84 25.48
CA ARG A 273 92.52 -52.35 26.87
C ARG A 273 91.32 -52.75 27.72
N GLU A 274 91.28 -54.01 28.15
CA GLU A 274 90.61 -54.35 29.41
C GLU A 274 91.58 -54.03 30.56
N GLY A 275 91.07 -53.35 31.59
CA GLY A 275 91.84 -53.03 32.78
C GLY A 275 91.13 -52.05 33.71
N GLU A 276 90.42 -52.63 34.67
CA GLU A 276 90.20 -52.11 36.04
C GLU A 276 89.02 -51.16 36.39
N LYS A 277 88.20 -51.70 37.31
CA LYS A 277 87.72 -51.12 38.61
C LYS A 277 86.36 -50.39 38.68
N GLU A 278 85.38 -51.18 39.12
CA GLU A 278 84.54 -51.03 40.33
C GLU A 278 84.11 -49.66 40.89
N THR A 279 82.78 -49.56 41.05
CA THR A 279 82.01 -49.07 42.23
C THR A 279 81.94 -47.56 42.53
N LYS A 280 80.72 -46.97 42.47
CA LYS A 280 79.89 -46.57 43.63
C LYS A 280 78.64 -45.76 43.24
N ARG A 281 77.68 -45.79 44.18
CA ARG A 281 76.27 -45.38 44.22
C ARG A 281 75.95 -43.87 44.01
N MET A 282 74.82 -43.59 43.32
CA MET A 282 73.61 -42.73 43.62
C MET A 282 73.71 -41.41 44.43
N PRO A 283 72.69 -40.50 44.44
CA PRO A 283 71.53 -40.26 43.53
C PRO A 283 71.26 -38.76 43.18
N ALA A 284 70.15 -38.54 42.46
CA ALA A 284 69.42 -37.33 41.97
C ALA A 284 69.51 -35.97 42.74
N PRO A 285 69.01 -34.86 42.14
CA PRO A 285 67.61 -34.48 42.39
C PRO A 285 66.84 -33.84 41.20
N MET A 286 65.52 -34.01 41.22
CA MET A 286 64.50 -33.12 40.61
C MET A 286 64.32 -31.87 41.49
N PRO A 287 63.82 -30.74 40.95
CA PRO A 287 62.45 -30.31 41.34
C PRO A 287 61.66 -29.73 40.14
N HIS A 288 60.38 -30.06 39.93
CA HIS A 288 59.14 -29.67 40.64
C HIS A 288 58.39 -28.50 39.96
N GLU A 289 57.08 -28.73 39.80
CA GLU A 289 55.96 -27.77 39.83
C GLU A 289 55.81 -26.66 38.78
N GLY A 290 54.62 -26.23 38.40
CA GLY A 290 53.25 -26.52 38.87
C GLY A 290 52.26 -25.71 37.98
N THR A 291 51.10 -26.26 37.66
CA THR A 291 49.77 -25.96 38.29
C THR A 291 48.97 -24.80 37.66
N GLY A 292 47.71 -25.13 37.31
CA GLY A 292 46.55 -24.21 37.19
C GLY A 292 46.30 -23.64 35.79
N GLY A 293 45.08 -23.56 35.25
CA GLY A 293 43.72 -23.86 35.70
C GLY A 293 42.77 -23.88 34.49
N LYS A 294 41.74 -24.75 34.50
CA LYS A 294 40.29 -24.43 34.58
C LYS A 294 39.71 -23.52 33.49
N GLU A 295 38.73 -24.04 32.73
CA GLU A 295 37.32 -23.59 32.58
C GLU A 295 36.69 -24.33 31.39
N TYR A 296 35.78 -25.29 31.59
CA TYR A 296 34.31 -25.18 31.76
C TYR A 296 33.52 -24.61 30.54
N LEU A 297 32.66 -25.48 29.98
CA LEU A 297 31.28 -25.26 29.46
C LEU A 297 31.09 -24.23 28.33
N ALA A 298 30.22 -24.34 27.33
CA ALA A 298 29.08 -25.18 26.95
C ALA A 298 28.89 -24.92 25.42
N GLU A 299 27.93 -25.39 24.64
CA GLU A 299 26.60 -25.94 24.86
C GLU A 299 26.16 -26.50 23.49
N GLU A 300 25.86 -27.80 23.41
CA GLU A 300 24.97 -28.28 22.36
C GLU A 300 23.53 -28.05 22.85
N ARG A 301 22.74 -27.34 22.05
CA ARG A 301 21.28 -27.40 22.10
C ARG A 301 20.79 -27.75 20.71
N GLY A 302 20.19 -28.93 20.61
CA GLY A 302 19.21 -29.22 19.60
C GLY A 302 17.89 -28.53 19.93
N GLU A 303 17.15 -28.15 18.89
CA GLU A 303 15.71 -28.02 18.93
C GLU A 303 15.16 -28.83 17.75
N GLY A 304 14.24 -29.74 18.08
CA GLY A 304 13.37 -30.38 17.11
C GLY A 304 12.16 -29.50 16.83
N ALA A 305 11.72 -29.54 15.57
CA ALA A 305 10.33 -29.52 15.13
C ALA A 305 10.29 -30.13 13.71
#